data_AF-A0A5A9NG44-F1
#
_entry.id   AF-A0A5A9NG44-F1
#
_cell.length_a   1.000
_cell.length_b   1.000
_cell.length_c   1.000
_cell.angle_alpha   90.00
_cell.angle_beta   90.00
_cell.angle_gamma   90.00
#
_symmetry.space_group_name_H-M   'P 1'
#
loop_
_entity.id
_entity.type
_entity.pdbx_description
1 polymer ?
#
loop_
_entity_poly.entity_id
_entity_poly.type
_entity_poly.pdbx_seq_one_letter_code
_entity_poly.pdbx_strand_id
1 'polypeptide(L)'
;MENFTTTTCNSVRKDSLISEEDEISSRRFIPHFRDEKFFGHVVTELKSNPGPKYIKDAKIISHDNIILTCHSNCEILIWSDKEQSLKDAGLGYYYGSGCVLTVNHVIDYENCSIFVTFREYEFCMIYLAHIAKKNKDQDLAIIKLQGSLDPLQFKNIKNITNEIEIKDIYVFSLKPDGEYELKTGEIMQHHPSIKDMLKNELLISVAGINGDSGGPVCSNGNVVGLFRGASTSENGLEKYGRMVKIDKSFLKCD
;
A
#
# COMPACT_ATOMS: atom_id res chain seq x y z
N MET A 1 42.86 52.41 5.22
CA MET A 1 43.79 51.45 4.60
C MET A 1 43.45 50.08 5.17
N GLU A 2 42.29 49.49 4.88
CA GLU A 2 41.76 49.11 3.56
C GLU A 2 42.77 48.33 2.73
N ASN A 3 42.62 47.01 2.69
CA ASN A 3 42.08 46.37 1.49
C ASN A 3 41.33 45.08 1.85
N PHE A 4 40.05 45.11 1.52
CA PHE A 4 39.17 43.96 1.34
C PHE A 4 39.62 43.18 0.10
N THR A 5 39.53 41.85 0.17
CA THR A 5 39.26 41.06 -1.04
C THR A 5 38.23 39.97 -0.73
N THR A 6 37.20 40.04 -1.55
CA THR A 6 35.89 39.44 -1.60
C THR A 6 35.89 38.06 -2.27
N THR A 7 34.92 37.22 -1.86
CA THR A 7 34.10 36.31 -2.71
C THR A 7 34.83 35.07 -3.29
N THR A 8 34.32 33.83 -3.21
CA THR A 8 32.96 33.38 -3.53
C THR A 8 32.59 32.09 -2.78
N CYS A 9 31.36 32.05 -2.28
CA CYS A 9 30.65 30.87 -1.82
C CYS A 9 30.19 30.07 -3.06
N ASN A 10 30.77 28.89 -3.31
CA ASN A 10 30.23 27.96 -4.30
C ASN A 10 29.36 26.92 -3.57
N SER A 11 28.08 27.25 -3.41
CA SER A 11 27.04 26.25 -3.19
C SER A 11 26.92 25.41 -4.46
N VAL A 12 27.53 24.23 -4.46
CA VAL A 12 27.21 23.21 -5.46
C VAL A 12 25.78 22.78 -5.16
N ARG A 13 24.82 23.34 -5.90
CA ARG A 13 23.49 22.77 -6.06
C ARG A 13 23.72 21.34 -6.54
N LYS A 14 23.49 20.36 -5.66
CA LYS A 14 23.12 19.02 -6.08
C LYS A 14 21.73 19.16 -6.69
N ASP A 15 21.70 19.47 -7.98
CA ASP A 15 20.57 19.13 -8.81
C ASP A 15 20.51 17.59 -8.77
N SER A 16 19.67 17.08 -7.86
CA SER A 16 19.33 15.67 -7.82
C SER A 16 18.65 15.36 -9.14
N LEU A 17 19.36 14.61 -9.99
CA LEU A 17 18.77 13.85 -11.07
C LEU A 17 17.76 12.89 -10.42
N ILE A 18 16.53 13.36 -10.27
CA ILE A 18 15.38 12.52 -9.98
C ILE A 18 15.30 11.59 -11.18
N SER A 19 15.51 10.30 -10.93
CA SER A 19 15.41 9.30 -11.99
C SER A 19 13.98 9.30 -12.51
N GLU A 20 13.76 9.13 -13.82
CA GLU A 20 12.41 9.02 -14.40
C GLU A 20 11.59 7.90 -13.73
N GLU A 21 12.24 6.92 -13.09
CA GLU A 21 11.59 5.88 -12.27
C GLU A 21 10.96 6.42 -10.97
N ASP A 22 11.54 7.47 -10.36
CA ASP A 22 10.98 8.15 -9.19
C ASP A 22 9.80 9.06 -9.58
N GLU A 23 9.79 9.63 -10.78
CA GLU A 23 8.67 10.46 -11.25
C GLU A 23 7.43 9.63 -11.60
N ILE A 24 7.63 8.41 -12.14
CA ILE A 24 6.55 7.46 -12.45
C ILE A 24 5.88 6.93 -11.17
N SER A 25 6.62 6.85 -10.05
CA SER A 25 6.10 6.49 -8.72
C SER A 25 5.01 7.48 -8.25
N SER A 26 5.21 8.78 -8.46
CA SER A 26 4.30 9.82 -7.94
C SER A 26 2.97 9.97 -8.69
N ARG A 27 2.87 9.48 -9.93
CA ARG A 27 1.70 9.73 -10.82
C ARG A 27 0.76 8.54 -10.98
N ARG A 28 1.05 7.39 -10.37
CA ARG A 28 0.33 6.14 -10.65
C ARG A 28 -1.07 6.04 -10.03
N PHE A 29 -1.38 6.87 -9.03
CA PHE A 29 -2.34 6.46 -8.00
C PHE A 29 -3.70 7.18 -8.00
N ILE A 30 -4.04 7.96 -9.03
CA ILE A 30 -5.30 8.74 -9.00
C ILE A 30 -6.16 8.66 -10.30
N PRO A 31 -6.57 7.48 -10.80
CA PRO A 31 -7.51 7.43 -11.92
C PRO A 31 -8.89 8.02 -11.60
N HIS A 32 -9.37 7.87 -10.35
CA HIS A 32 -10.75 8.25 -9.99
C HIS A 32 -10.92 9.65 -9.39
N PHE A 33 -9.88 10.22 -8.78
CA PHE A 33 -9.98 11.52 -8.12
C PHE A 33 -9.55 12.69 -9.01
N ARG A 34 -9.05 12.43 -10.23
CA ARG A 34 -8.60 13.42 -11.24
C ARG A 34 -7.40 14.27 -10.82
N ASP A 35 -7.41 14.85 -9.63
CA ASP A 35 -6.35 15.70 -9.09
C ASP A 35 -6.33 15.69 -7.55
N GLU A 36 -5.24 16.19 -6.96
CA GLU A 36 -5.08 16.29 -5.50
C GLU A 36 -6.09 17.24 -4.85
N LYS A 37 -6.58 18.24 -5.59
CA LYS A 37 -7.55 19.21 -5.06
C LYS A 37 -8.88 18.54 -4.77
N PHE A 38 -9.37 17.71 -5.68
CA PHE A 38 -10.58 16.92 -5.47
C PHE A 38 -10.36 15.87 -4.38
N PHE A 39 -9.19 15.22 -4.33
CA PHE A 39 -8.86 14.33 -3.22
C PHE A 39 -8.90 15.06 -1.87
N GLY A 40 -8.35 16.27 -1.76
CA GLY A 40 -8.43 17.10 -0.54
C GLY A 40 -9.87 17.45 -0.14
N HIS A 41 -10.78 17.65 -1.11
CA HIS A 41 -12.20 17.79 -0.82
C HIS A 41 -12.80 16.51 -0.21
N VAL A 42 -12.49 15.35 -0.79
CA VAL A 42 -12.90 14.03 -0.25
C VAL A 42 -12.35 13.80 1.16
N VAL A 43 -11.09 14.16 1.42
CA VAL A 43 -10.46 14.10 2.75
C VAL A 43 -11.25 14.92 3.77
N THR A 44 -11.63 16.15 3.40
CA THR A 44 -12.41 17.04 4.28
C THR A 44 -13.76 16.44 4.64
N GLU A 45 -14.45 15.86 3.65
CA GLU A 45 -15.75 15.19 3.84
C GLU A 45 -15.64 13.96 4.73
N LEU A 46 -14.62 13.11 4.52
CA LEU A 46 -14.38 11.90 5.31
C LEU A 46 -14.03 12.21 6.77
N LYS A 47 -13.27 13.28 7.02
CA LYS A 47 -12.94 13.72 8.38
C LYS A 47 -14.14 14.28 9.14
N SER A 48 -15.03 14.94 8.42
CA SER A 48 -16.23 15.56 9.01
C SER A 48 -17.34 14.54 9.25
N ASN A 49 -17.46 13.53 8.38
CA ASN A 49 -18.44 12.46 8.48
C ASN A 49 -17.82 11.12 8.07
N PRO A 50 -17.17 10.42 9.02
CA PRO A 50 -16.50 9.15 8.76
C PRO A 50 -17.45 8.06 8.26
N GLY A 51 -17.02 7.36 7.22
CA GLY A 51 -17.77 6.29 6.57
C GLY A 51 -17.40 6.17 5.10
N PRO A 52 -18.04 5.25 4.36
CA PRO A 52 -17.80 5.10 2.95
C PRO A 52 -18.18 6.37 2.21
N LYS A 53 -17.27 6.87 1.37
CA LYS A 53 -17.62 7.77 0.27
C LYS A 53 -17.41 7.03 -1.04
N TYR A 54 -18.31 7.25 -1.99
CA TYR A 54 -18.26 6.65 -3.30
C TYR A 54 -17.90 7.72 -4.33
N ILE A 55 -17.02 7.35 -5.26
CA ILE A 55 -16.41 8.29 -6.19
C ILE A 55 -16.53 7.73 -7.59
N LYS A 56 -17.18 8.48 -8.47
CA LYS A 56 -17.30 8.20 -9.90
C LYS A 56 -17.10 9.52 -10.64
N ASP A 57 -16.26 9.49 -11.67
CA ASP A 57 -15.97 10.65 -12.53
C ASP A 57 -15.61 11.95 -11.75
N ALA A 58 -14.74 11.82 -10.75
CA ALA A 58 -14.33 12.91 -9.85
C ALA A 58 -15.51 13.63 -9.17
N LYS A 59 -16.52 12.85 -8.73
CA LYS A 59 -17.64 13.32 -7.92
C LYS A 59 -17.91 12.36 -6.79
N ILE A 60 -18.24 12.90 -5.61
CA ILE A 60 -18.82 12.11 -4.53
C ILE A 60 -20.27 11.84 -4.89
N ILE A 61 -20.65 10.57 -4.98
CA ILE A 61 -21.99 10.13 -5.34
C ILE A 61 -22.70 9.57 -4.12
N SER A 62 -24.01 9.87 -3.99
CA SER A 62 -24.87 9.22 -3.00
C SER A 62 -25.24 7.85 -3.53
N HIS A 63 -24.94 6.77 -2.81
CA HIS A 63 -25.37 5.43 -3.21
C HIS A 63 -25.99 4.72 -2.03
N ASP A 64 -27.31 4.68 -2.05
CA ASP A 64 -28.07 3.76 -1.22
C ASP A 64 -27.95 2.37 -1.86
N ASN A 65 -27.51 1.37 -1.09
CA ASN A 65 -27.45 -0.05 -1.48
C ASN A 65 -26.30 -0.50 -2.40
N ILE A 66 -25.18 0.24 -2.51
CA ILE A 66 -23.95 -0.40 -3.03
C ILE A 66 -23.46 -1.42 -2.01
N ILE A 67 -23.25 -2.65 -2.47
CA ILE A 67 -22.57 -3.71 -1.72
C ILE A 67 -21.37 -4.15 -2.53
N LEU A 68 -20.19 -4.09 -1.91
CA LEU A 68 -18.96 -4.61 -2.48
C LEU A 68 -18.80 -6.09 -2.18
N THR A 69 -18.50 -6.86 -3.22
CA THR A 69 -18.46 -8.32 -3.11
C THR A 69 -17.25 -8.98 -3.79
N CYS A 70 -16.54 -8.26 -4.68
CA CYS A 70 -15.62 -8.90 -5.62
C CYS A 70 -14.21 -9.15 -5.05
N HIS A 71 -13.56 -8.14 -4.46
CA HIS A 71 -12.14 -8.19 -4.13
C HIS A 71 -11.85 -7.55 -2.77
N SER A 72 -11.21 -8.33 -1.90
CA SER A 72 -10.75 -7.87 -0.58
C SER A 72 -9.39 -7.16 -0.61
N ASN A 73 -8.78 -7.04 -1.79
CA ASN A 73 -7.57 -6.25 -1.97
C ASN A 73 -7.96 -4.78 -1.99
N CYS A 74 -7.19 -3.95 -1.31
CA CYS A 74 -7.44 -2.52 -1.23
C CYS A 74 -6.13 -1.75 -1.41
N GLU A 75 -6.27 -0.49 -1.78
CA GLU A 75 -5.17 0.46 -1.84
C GLU A 75 -5.19 1.31 -0.57
N ILE A 76 -4.01 1.64 -0.06
CA ILE A 76 -3.80 2.49 1.11
C ILE A 76 -3.16 3.77 0.62
N LEU A 77 -3.76 4.90 0.98
CA LEU A 77 -3.29 6.23 0.63
C LEU A 77 -2.89 6.97 1.91
N ILE A 78 -1.71 7.58 1.88
CA ILE A 78 -1.16 8.35 3.00
C ILE A 78 -1.21 9.83 2.65
N TRP A 79 -1.99 10.59 3.39
CA TRP A 79 -2.20 12.02 3.16
C TRP A 79 -1.55 12.87 4.23
N SER A 80 -0.75 13.86 3.83
CA SER A 80 -0.22 14.85 4.77
C SER A 80 -1.23 15.96 5.01
N ASP A 81 -1.70 16.07 6.26
CA ASP A 81 -2.60 17.14 6.65
C ASP A 81 -1.94 18.51 6.67
N LYS A 82 -0.63 18.56 6.88
CA LYS A 82 0.14 19.79 6.88
C LYS A 82 0.33 20.32 5.46
N GLU A 83 0.70 19.44 4.53
CA GLU A 83 1.05 19.82 3.16
C GLU A 83 -0.14 19.77 2.21
N GLN A 84 -1.25 19.16 2.63
CA GLN A 84 -2.44 18.97 1.82
C GLN A 84 -2.10 18.26 0.50
N SER A 85 -1.32 17.17 0.60
CA SER A 85 -0.83 16.39 -0.54
C SER A 85 -0.70 14.91 -0.21
N LEU A 86 -0.75 14.06 -1.25
CA LEU A 86 -0.50 12.63 -1.12
C LEU A 86 0.99 12.40 -0.89
N LYS A 87 1.33 11.60 0.12
CA LYS A 87 2.72 11.30 0.49
C LYS A 87 3.19 9.97 -0.01
N ASP A 88 2.33 8.97 0.12
CA ASP A 88 2.65 7.62 -0.28
C ASP A 88 1.39 6.83 -0.56
N ALA A 89 1.58 5.71 -1.23
CA ALA A 89 0.55 4.73 -1.47
C ALA A 89 1.14 3.31 -1.35
N GLY A 90 0.30 2.40 -0.89
CA GLY A 90 0.61 0.98 -0.86
C GLY A 90 -0.65 0.16 -1.08
N LEU A 91 -0.53 -1.13 -0.87
CA LEU A 91 -1.64 -2.06 -0.90
C LEU A 91 -1.96 -2.56 0.51
N GLY A 92 -3.12 -3.18 0.61
CA GLY A 92 -3.58 -3.84 1.81
C GLY A 92 -4.53 -4.98 1.49
N TYR A 93 -4.85 -5.73 2.53
CA TYR A 93 -5.76 -6.85 2.47
C TYR A 93 -6.85 -6.72 3.54
N TYR A 94 -8.09 -6.51 3.13
CA TYR A 94 -9.24 -6.55 4.01
C TYR A 94 -9.53 -7.99 4.43
N TYR A 95 -9.50 -8.26 5.73
CA TYR A 95 -9.71 -9.61 6.26
C TYR A 95 -10.94 -9.75 7.16
N GLY A 96 -11.79 -8.71 7.19
CA GLY A 96 -13.08 -8.73 7.88
C GLY A 96 -13.21 -7.67 8.97
N SER A 97 -14.46 -7.43 9.38
CA SER A 97 -14.81 -6.55 10.51
C SER A 97 -14.18 -5.16 10.44
N GLY A 98 -14.01 -4.58 9.25
CA GLY A 98 -13.39 -3.26 9.11
C GLY A 98 -11.86 -3.25 9.30
N CYS A 99 -11.20 -4.40 9.44
CA CYS A 99 -9.76 -4.48 9.61
C CYS A 99 -9.05 -4.83 8.29
N VAL A 100 -7.95 -4.11 8.02
CA VAL A 100 -7.09 -4.28 6.84
C VAL A 100 -5.67 -4.56 7.32
N LEU A 101 -5.03 -5.57 6.74
CA LEU A 101 -3.62 -5.86 6.92
C LEU A 101 -2.79 -5.14 5.87
N THR A 102 -1.64 -4.65 6.31
CA THR A 102 -0.59 -4.11 5.44
C THR A 102 0.76 -4.28 6.11
N VAL A 103 1.83 -3.90 5.42
CA VAL A 103 3.17 -3.81 6.01
C VAL A 103 3.33 -2.50 6.77
N ASN A 104 4.07 -2.50 7.87
CA ASN A 104 4.15 -1.35 8.76
C ASN A 104 4.75 -0.12 8.06
N HIS A 105 5.77 -0.28 7.23
CA HIS A 105 6.42 0.85 6.56
C HIS A 105 5.50 1.64 5.62
N VAL A 106 4.44 1.03 5.07
CA VAL A 106 3.43 1.75 4.24
C VAL A 106 2.68 2.81 5.06
N ILE A 107 2.56 2.63 6.38
CA ILE A 107 1.80 3.50 7.27
C ILE A 107 2.66 4.16 8.36
N ASP A 108 3.99 4.13 8.23
CA ASP A 108 4.91 4.70 9.23
C ASP A 108 5.21 6.18 8.92
N TYR A 109 4.14 6.96 8.78
CA TYR A 109 4.18 8.38 8.49
C TYR A 109 3.60 9.18 9.65
N GLU A 110 4.39 10.11 10.19
CA GLU A 110 3.93 11.00 11.26
C GLU A 110 2.98 12.08 10.72
N ASN A 111 1.97 12.45 11.52
CA ASN A 111 1.01 13.52 11.21
C ASN A 111 0.32 13.37 9.85
N CYS A 112 0.11 12.12 9.41
CA CYS A 112 -0.60 11.79 8.18
C CYS A 112 -1.90 11.05 8.48
N SER A 113 -2.90 11.28 7.65
CA SER A 113 -4.16 10.54 7.66
C SER A 113 -4.07 9.33 6.72
N ILE A 114 -4.67 8.22 7.13
CA ILE A 114 -4.68 6.97 6.35
C ILE A 114 -6.05 6.82 5.70
N PHE A 115 -6.06 6.60 4.40
CA PHE A 115 -7.26 6.29 3.65
C PHE A 115 -7.15 4.93 3.01
N VAL A 116 -8.26 4.21 2.93
CA VAL A 116 -8.34 2.90 2.28
C VAL A 116 -9.34 2.98 1.15
N THR A 117 -8.93 2.56 -0.05
CA THR A 117 -9.79 2.54 -1.22
C THR A 117 -10.04 1.11 -1.70
N PHE A 118 -11.28 0.87 -2.09
CA PHE A 118 -11.72 -0.35 -2.77
C PHE A 118 -12.22 0.06 -4.13
N ARG A 119 -11.61 -0.50 -5.17
CA ARG A 119 -11.92 -0.17 -6.56
C ARG A 119 -12.89 -1.19 -7.13
N GLU A 120 -13.89 -0.67 -7.83
CA GLU A 120 -14.79 -1.41 -8.71
C GLU A 120 -14.71 -0.77 -10.10
N TYR A 121 -15.14 -1.51 -11.12
CA TYR A 121 -15.05 -1.07 -12.52
C TYR A 121 -15.65 0.33 -12.76
N GLU A 122 -16.73 0.69 -12.04
CA GLU A 122 -17.46 1.94 -12.26
C GLU A 122 -17.22 3.01 -11.19
N PHE A 123 -16.68 2.65 -10.02
CA PHE A 123 -16.54 3.58 -8.91
C PHE A 123 -15.42 3.15 -7.97
N CYS A 124 -14.93 4.10 -7.19
CA CYS A 124 -14.03 3.87 -6.08
C CYS A 124 -14.75 4.17 -4.77
N MET A 125 -14.66 3.26 -3.81
CA MET A 125 -15.16 3.47 -2.46
C MET A 125 -13.98 3.74 -1.53
N ILE A 126 -14.05 4.79 -0.72
CA ILE A 126 -12.97 5.25 0.15
C ILE A 126 -13.43 5.39 1.60
N TYR A 127 -12.55 5.03 2.52
CA TYR A 127 -12.71 5.17 3.98
C TYR A 127 -11.55 5.97 4.56
N LEU A 128 -11.84 6.73 5.62
CA LEU A 128 -10.83 7.13 6.59
C LEU A 128 -10.52 5.94 7.50
N ALA A 129 -9.27 5.76 7.88
CA ALA A 129 -8.80 4.67 8.72
C ALA A 129 -7.85 5.17 9.81
N HIS A 130 -7.71 4.37 10.87
CA HIS A 130 -6.71 4.58 11.91
C HIS A 130 -5.90 3.32 12.15
N ILE A 131 -4.73 3.48 12.75
CA ILE A 131 -3.85 2.38 13.09
C ILE A 131 -4.41 1.67 14.32
N ALA A 132 -4.77 0.40 14.18
CA ALA A 132 -5.23 -0.44 15.29
C ALA A 132 -4.06 -1.16 15.96
N LYS A 133 -3.10 -1.64 15.17
CA LYS A 133 -1.96 -2.41 15.69
C LYS A 133 -0.74 -2.27 14.78
N LYS A 134 0.45 -2.20 15.36
CA LYS A 134 1.74 -2.24 14.65
C LYS A 134 2.65 -3.29 15.27
N ASN A 135 3.44 -3.95 14.44
CA ASN A 135 4.60 -4.73 14.84
C ASN A 135 5.77 -4.37 13.91
N LYS A 136 6.66 -3.50 14.38
CA LYS A 136 7.80 -3.02 13.59
C LYS A 136 8.80 -4.14 13.29
N ASP A 137 9.01 -5.06 14.22
CA ASP A 137 9.98 -6.15 14.08
C ASP A 137 9.58 -7.16 12.99
N GLN A 138 8.27 -7.30 12.75
CA GLN A 138 7.71 -8.14 11.68
C GLN A 138 7.31 -7.35 10.44
N ASP A 139 7.45 -6.02 10.49
CA ASP A 139 6.94 -5.08 9.50
C ASP A 139 5.47 -5.30 9.12
N LEU A 140 4.63 -5.51 10.14
CA LEU A 140 3.19 -5.74 9.98
C LEU A 140 2.37 -4.65 10.66
N ALA A 141 1.23 -4.33 10.05
CA ALA A 141 0.26 -3.43 10.64
C ALA A 141 -1.18 -3.87 10.37
N ILE A 142 -2.06 -3.49 11.30
CA ILE A 142 -3.51 -3.56 11.15
C ILE A 142 -4.04 -2.13 11.21
N ILE A 143 -4.79 -1.75 10.19
CA ILE A 143 -5.58 -0.51 10.20
C ILE A 143 -7.06 -0.85 10.26
N LYS A 144 -7.83 0.04 10.89
CA LYS A 144 -9.26 -0.10 11.11
C LYS A 144 -10.01 1.03 10.41
N LEU A 145 -10.95 0.66 9.56
CA LEU A 145 -11.83 1.58 8.84
C LEU A 145 -12.78 2.29 9.81
N GLN A 146 -13.08 3.56 9.54
CA GLN A 146 -14.00 4.37 10.34
C GLN A 146 -15.35 4.56 9.65
N GLY A 147 -16.44 4.51 10.43
CA GLY A 147 -17.82 4.66 9.97
C GLY A 147 -18.54 3.34 9.72
N SER A 148 -19.68 3.36 9.01
CA SER A 148 -20.47 2.15 8.71
C SER A 148 -19.70 1.19 7.81
N LEU A 149 -19.79 -0.11 8.10
CA LEU A 149 -19.18 -1.18 7.32
C LEU A 149 -20.21 -1.98 6.50
N ASP A 150 -21.49 -1.57 6.54
CA ASP A 150 -22.60 -2.30 5.89
C ASP A 150 -22.37 -2.61 4.40
N PRO A 151 -21.68 -1.73 3.62
CA PRO A 151 -21.35 -2.02 2.22
C PRO A 151 -20.30 -3.12 2.00
N LEU A 152 -19.53 -3.49 3.03
CA LEU A 152 -18.42 -4.44 2.92
C LEU A 152 -18.88 -5.87 3.17
N GLN A 153 -19.51 -6.49 2.17
CA GLN A 153 -20.00 -7.87 2.25
C GLN A 153 -19.24 -8.80 1.30
N PHE A 154 -17.91 -8.79 1.42
CA PHE A 154 -17.05 -9.67 0.63
C PHE A 154 -17.38 -11.13 0.90
N LYS A 155 -17.87 -11.82 -0.14
CA LYS A 155 -18.24 -13.25 -0.06
C LYS A 155 -17.02 -14.16 0.01
N ASN A 156 -15.89 -13.69 -0.53
CA ASN A 156 -14.67 -14.48 -0.73
C ASN A 156 -13.47 -13.87 0.00
N ILE A 157 -13.61 -13.58 1.30
CA ILE A 157 -12.43 -13.30 2.12
C ILE A 157 -11.62 -14.59 2.21
N LYS A 158 -10.42 -14.56 1.64
CA LYS A 158 -9.47 -15.67 1.66
C LYS A 158 -8.99 -15.91 3.09
N ASN A 159 -8.81 -17.18 3.44
CA ASN A 159 -8.23 -17.51 4.73
C ASN A 159 -6.77 -17.06 4.77
N ILE A 160 -6.33 -16.62 5.94
CA ILE A 160 -4.92 -16.32 6.21
C ILE A 160 -4.29 -17.56 6.85
N THR A 161 -3.18 -18.02 6.30
CA THR A 161 -2.44 -19.18 6.80
C THR A 161 -0.94 -18.96 6.76
N ASN A 162 -0.21 -19.68 7.60
CA ASN A 162 1.26 -19.77 7.53
C ASN A 162 1.73 -21.04 6.85
N GLU A 163 0.81 -21.92 6.50
CA GLU A 163 1.07 -23.16 5.79
C GLU A 163 1.24 -22.84 4.31
N ILE A 164 2.41 -23.17 3.80
CA ILE A 164 2.73 -23.00 2.39
C ILE A 164 2.98 -24.39 1.84
N GLU A 165 1.93 -24.98 1.26
CA GLU A 165 1.96 -26.35 0.73
C GLU A 165 2.51 -26.39 -0.70
N ILE A 166 2.37 -25.29 -1.45
CA ILE A 166 2.75 -25.19 -2.87
C ILE A 166 3.80 -24.09 -3.01
N LYS A 167 4.82 -24.32 -3.87
CA LYS A 167 5.84 -23.31 -4.16
C LYS A 167 5.28 -22.12 -4.92
N ASP A 168 4.26 -22.34 -5.73
CA ASP A 168 3.61 -21.31 -6.52
C ASP A 168 2.89 -20.31 -5.60
N ILE A 169 3.16 -19.04 -5.87
CA ILE A 169 2.54 -17.91 -5.21
C ILE A 169 1.97 -16.94 -6.23
N TYR A 170 1.05 -16.12 -5.77
CA TYR A 170 0.44 -15.06 -6.54
C TYR A 170 0.58 -13.74 -5.81
N VAL A 171 1.09 -12.73 -6.50
CA VAL A 171 1.26 -11.36 -6.02
C VAL A 171 0.38 -10.45 -6.87
N PHE A 172 -0.29 -9.49 -6.22
CA PHE A 172 -1.09 -8.50 -6.90
C PHE A 172 -0.27 -7.22 -7.10
N SER A 173 -0.36 -6.64 -8.29
CA SER A 173 0.24 -5.34 -8.59
C SER A 173 -0.83 -4.43 -9.17
N LEU A 174 -0.88 -3.19 -8.72
CA LEU A 174 -1.87 -2.23 -9.18
C LEU A 174 -1.39 -1.55 -10.47
N LYS A 175 -2.15 -1.69 -11.55
CA LYS A 175 -1.87 -1.03 -12.82
C LYS A 175 -2.32 0.44 -12.77
N PRO A 176 -1.75 1.32 -13.63
CA PRO A 176 -2.15 2.72 -13.70
C PRO A 176 -3.64 2.96 -14.05
N ASP A 177 -4.29 2.00 -14.70
CA ASP A 177 -5.73 2.05 -14.99
C ASP A 177 -6.59 1.69 -13.76
N GLY A 178 -5.97 1.23 -12.68
CA GLY A 178 -6.63 0.82 -11.44
C GLY A 178 -6.98 -0.65 -11.36
N GLU A 179 -6.70 -1.43 -12.41
CA GLU A 179 -6.90 -2.87 -12.40
C GLU A 179 -5.75 -3.58 -11.68
N TYR A 180 -6.05 -4.71 -11.05
CA TYR A 180 -5.01 -5.55 -10.46
C TYR A 180 -4.43 -6.50 -11.51
N GLU A 181 -3.11 -6.48 -11.67
CA GLU A 181 -2.35 -7.53 -12.32
C GLU A 181 -2.03 -8.66 -11.36
N LEU A 182 -2.31 -9.89 -11.75
CA LEU A 182 -1.84 -11.07 -11.04
C LEU A 182 -0.48 -11.50 -11.60
N LYS A 183 0.55 -11.50 -10.76
CA LYS A 183 1.87 -12.04 -11.07
C LYS A 183 2.05 -13.37 -10.37
N THR A 184 2.44 -14.40 -11.13
CA THR A 184 2.72 -15.73 -10.58
C THR A 184 4.22 -15.87 -10.36
N GLY A 185 4.60 -16.43 -9.22
CA GLY A 185 6.00 -16.65 -8.85
C GLY A 185 6.15 -17.89 -8.00
N GLU A 186 7.33 -18.05 -7.43
CA GLU A 186 7.64 -19.13 -6.49
C GLU A 186 8.42 -18.61 -5.28
N ILE A 187 8.37 -19.37 -4.18
CA ILE A 187 9.23 -19.14 -3.03
C ILE A 187 10.65 -19.58 -3.36
N MET A 188 11.58 -18.66 -3.19
CA MET A 188 12.98 -18.84 -3.47
C MET A 188 13.74 -19.30 -2.22
N GLN A 189 14.83 -20.02 -2.44
CA GLN A 189 15.82 -20.18 -1.39
C GLN A 189 16.43 -18.81 -1.07
N HIS A 190 16.82 -18.62 0.19
CA HIS A 190 17.46 -17.39 0.61
C HIS A 190 18.75 -17.16 -0.21
N HIS A 191 18.83 -16.01 -0.87
CA HIS A 191 19.99 -15.63 -1.66
C HIS A 191 21.04 -14.94 -0.77
N PRO A 192 22.29 -15.45 -0.67
CA PRO A 192 23.29 -14.96 0.29
C PRO A 192 23.64 -13.46 0.20
N SER A 193 23.42 -12.84 -0.96
CA SER A 193 23.66 -11.41 -1.17
C SER A 193 22.53 -10.50 -0.67
N ILE A 194 21.34 -11.06 -0.37
CA ILE A 194 20.22 -10.29 0.17
C ILE A 194 20.36 -10.26 1.69
N LYS A 195 21.09 -9.25 2.15
CA LYS A 195 21.27 -8.95 3.57
C LYS A 195 20.03 -8.20 4.08
N ASP A 196 19.83 -8.18 5.39
CA ASP A 196 18.73 -7.47 6.06
C ASP A 196 17.32 -8.07 5.88
N MET A 197 17.20 -9.40 5.80
CA MET A 197 15.90 -10.05 5.89
C MET A 197 15.35 -10.09 7.32
N LEU A 198 14.05 -9.87 7.47
CA LEU A 198 13.35 -10.10 8.73
C LEU A 198 13.26 -11.60 9.01
N LYS A 199 13.16 -11.98 10.29
CA LYS A 199 13.12 -13.39 10.71
C LYS A 199 11.93 -14.17 10.11
N ASN A 200 10.81 -13.50 9.86
CA ASN A 200 9.59 -14.06 9.28
C ASN A 200 9.44 -13.81 7.77
N GLU A 201 10.51 -13.37 7.11
CA GLU A 201 10.48 -13.01 5.68
C GLU A 201 10.93 -14.17 4.80
N LEU A 202 10.37 -14.23 3.59
CA LEU A 202 10.78 -15.12 2.52
C LEU A 202 11.12 -14.33 1.26
N LEU A 203 12.06 -14.87 0.48
CA LEU A 203 12.37 -14.40 -0.85
C LEU A 203 11.42 -15.06 -1.86
N ILE A 204 10.98 -14.31 -2.85
CA ILE A 204 10.09 -14.79 -3.91
C ILE A 204 10.58 -14.34 -5.29
N SER A 205 10.28 -15.10 -6.35
CA SER A 205 10.80 -14.83 -7.69
C SER A 205 10.18 -13.61 -8.39
N VAL A 206 9.12 -13.03 -7.82
CA VAL A 206 8.43 -11.86 -8.37
C VAL A 206 8.80 -10.61 -7.60
N ALA A 207 9.59 -9.73 -8.23
CA ALA A 207 10.09 -8.50 -7.61
C ALA A 207 9.04 -7.45 -7.27
N GLY A 208 7.84 -7.50 -7.86
CA GLY A 208 6.85 -6.42 -7.71
C GLY A 208 7.37 -5.08 -8.23
N ILE A 209 6.67 -4.00 -7.88
CA ILE A 209 7.07 -2.61 -8.13
C ILE A 209 6.79 -1.74 -6.89
N ASN A 210 7.34 -0.52 -6.86
CA ASN A 210 6.99 0.45 -5.83
C ASN A 210 5.47 0.69 -5.83
N GLY A 211 4.87 0.65 -4.65
CA GLY A 211 3.42 0.70 -4.44
C GLY A 211 2.73 -0.65 -4.27
N ASP A 212 3.37 -1.78 -4.63
CA ASP A 212 2.79 -3.13 -4.37
C ASP A 212 2.89 -3.54 -2.89
N SER A 213 3.73 -2.84 -2.11
CA SER A 213 3.98 -3.14 -0.69
C SER A 213 2.69 -3.15 0.13
N GLY A 214 2.55 -4.14 0.99
CA GLY A 214 1.36 -4.39 1.81
C GLY A 214 0.29 -5.26 1.14
N GLY A 215 0.42 -5.53 -0.16
CA GLY A 215 -0.51 -6.39 -0.90
C GLY A 215 -0.43 -7.85 -0.46
N PRO A 216 -1.52 -8.63 -0.53
CA PRO A 216 -1.49 -10.02 -0.13
C PRO A 216 -0.67 -10.86 -1.10
N VAL A 217 0.16 -11.76 -0.55
CA VAL A 217 0.74 -12.87 -1.29
C VAL A 217 -0.12 -14.09 -1.04
N CYS A 218 -0.62 -14.70 -2.12
CA CYS A 218 -1.52 -15.85 -2.05
C CYS A 218 -0.84 -17.14 -2.47
N SER A 219 -1.23 -18.27 -1.89
CA SER A 219 -0.94 -19.62 -2.37
C SER A 219 -2.14 -20.53 -2.11
N ASN A 220 -2.48 -21.39 -3.07
CA ASN A 220 -3.63 -22.30 -3.01
C ASN A 220 -4.94 -21.63 -2.53
N GLY A 221 -5.24 -20.43 -3.07
CA GLY A 221 -6.44 -19.67 -2.70
C GLY A 221 -6.42 -18.99 -1.33
N ASN A 222 -5.38 -19.17 -0.52
CA ASN A 222 -5.20 -18.54 0.80
C ASN A 222 -4.19 -17.40 0.75
N VAL A 223 -4.28 -16.46 1.69
CA VAL A 223 -3.22 -15.45 1.91
C VAL A 223 -2.15 -16.06 2.82
N VAL A 224 -0.91 -16.11 2.34
CA VAL A 224 0.24 -16.71 3.05
C VAL A 224 1.23 -15.68 3.59
N GLY A 225 1.07 -14.43 3.20
CA GLY A 225 1.87 -13.31 3.69
C GLY A 225 1.50 -12.00 3.01
N LEU A 226 2.27 -10.97 3.27
CA LEU A 226 2.17 -9.68 2.60
C LEU A 226 3.44 -9.41 1.81
N PHE A 227 3.29 -8.82 0.64
CA PHE A 227 4.41 -8.35 -0.16
C PHE A 227 5.04 -7.15 0.54
N ARG A 228 6.36 -7.18 0.73
CA ARG A 228 7.10 -6.15 1.48
C ARG A 228 7.87 -5.21 0.56
N GLY A 229 8.29 -5.68 -0.61
CA GLY A 229 9.03 -4.87 -1.57
C GLY A 229 9.97 -5.68 -2.44
N ALA A 230 10.59 -5.00 -3.39
CA ALA A 230 11.63 -5.56 -4.25
C ALA A 230 12.99 -5.55 -3.54
N SER A 231 13.88 -6.45 -3.93
CA SER A 231 15.30 -6.39 -3.61
C SER A 231 16.12 -6.84 -4.80
N THR A 232 17.31 -6.25 -4.95
CA THR A 232 18.23 -6.56 -6.04
C THR A 232 19.46 -7.20 -5.44
N SER A 233 19.98 -8.25 -6.08
CA SER A 233 21.26 -8.86 -5.72
C SER A 233 22.40 -7.82 -5.73
N GLU A 234 23.46 -8.05 -4.95
CA GLU A 234 24.63 -7.14 -4.90
C GLU A 234 25.26 -6.84 -6.27
N ASN A 235 25.16 -7.76 -7.23
CA ASN A 235 25.66 -7.57 -8.60
C ASN A 235 24.70 -6.78 -9.51
N GLY A 236 23.50 -6.42 -9.03
CA GLY A 236 22.50 -5.66 -9.78
C GLY A 236 21.70 -6.47 -10.82
N LEU A 237 22.00 -7.75 -11.01
CA LEU A 237 21.48 -8.53 -12.14
C LEU A 237 20.15 -9.23 -11.85
N GLU A 238 19.90 -9.58 -10.60
CA GLU A 238 18.74 -10.37 -10.21
C GLU A 238 17.84 -9.54 -9.30
N LYS A 239 16.55 -9.51 -9.62
CA LYS A 239 15.52 -8.85 -8.82
C LYS A 239 14.59 -9.88 -8.23
N TYR A 240 14.33 -9.73 -6.94
CA TYR A 240 13.52 -10.62 -6.14
C TYR A 240 12.45 -9.84 -5.42
N GLY A 241 11.34 -10.49 -5.11
CA GLY A 241 10.37 -9.96 -4.18
C GLY A 241 10.68 -10.45 -2.78
N ARG A 242 10.17 -9.71 -1.80
CA ARG A 242 10.23 -10.11 -0.41
C ARG A 242 8.81 -10.14 0.13
N MET A 243 8.49 -11.18 0.91
CA MET A 243 7.20 -11.30 1.58
C MET A 243 7.38 -11.57 3.07
N VAL A 244 6.54 -10.98 3.90
CA VAL A 244 6.48 -11.26 5.33
C VAL A 244 5.33 -12.22 5.63
N LYS A 245 5.62 -13.28 6.40
CA LYS A 245 4.58 -14.21 6.87
C LYS A 245 3.72 -13.55 7.95
N ILE A 246 2.44 -13.91 7.97
CA ILE A 246 1.46 -13.35 8.91
C ILE A 246 1.22 -14.32 10.07
N ASP A 247 1.75 -14.02 11.25
CA ASP A 247 1.37 -14.79 12.44
C ASP A 247 -0.13 -14.60 12.75
N LYS A 248 -0.88 -15.70 12.87
CA LYS A 248 -2.31 -15.66 13.24
C LYS A 248 -2.54 -14.99 14.60
N SER A 249 -1.55 -15.04 15.49
CA SER A 249 -1.60 -14.33 16.78
C SER A 249 -1.67 -12.80 16.59
N PHE A 250 -1.16 -12.28 15.47
CA PHE A 250 -1.19 -10.87 15.14
C PHE A 250 -2.60 -10.39 14.79
N LEU A 251 -3.43 -11.25 14.17
CA LEU A 251 -4.74 -10.93 13.57
C LEU A 251 -5.86 -10.56 14.55
N LYS A 252 -5.61 -10.62 15.86
CA LYS A 252 -6.57 -10.13 16.86
C LYS A 252 -6.62 -8.60 16.78
N CYS A 253 -7.74 -8.11 16.24
CA CYS A 253 -8.13 -6.72 16.15
C CYS A 253 -9.07 -6.47 17.34
N ASP A 254 -8.58 -5.83 18.40
CA ASP A 254 -9.40 -5.46 19.57
C ASP A 254 -10.35 -4.29 19.23
#